data_AF-A0A832JNR4-F1
#
_entry.id   AF-A0A832JNR4-F1
#
_cell.length_a   1.000
_cell.length_b   1.000
_cell.length_c   1.000
_cell.angle_alpha   90.00
_cell.angle_beta   90.00
_cell.angle_gamma   90.00
#
_symmetry.space_group_name_H-M   'P 1'
#
loop_
_entity.id
_entity.type
_entity.pdbx_description
1 polymer ?
#
loop_
_entity_poly.entity_id
_entity_poly.type
_entity_poly.pdbx_seq_one_letter_code
_entity_poly.pdbx_strand_id
1 'polypeptide(L)'
;MEEGKRALRELALKLSEARREASSALCGEVGALLLDLGMEGASLEVSLRGKDRISRVGLDEAELLFRPRAEALPLPLARFASGGEMSRVYLALKVALASRGLVPSAMVFDEVESGLGGRSARLLGRMLRRLSSFCQVVVVTHEATIAAMADEHFVVRREGEEASVERVEGEERAREIARMLSGEVDEVSLGHARSILSSAGVDSPSDVVK
;
A
#
# COMPACT_ATOMS: atom_id res chain seq x y z
N MET A 1 -20.61 -23.96 36.55
CA MET A 1 -20.83 -24.05 35.08
C MET A 1 -21.55 -22.83 34.52
N GLU A 2 -22.68 -22.39 35.10
CA GLU A 2 -23.43 -21.23 34.56
C GLU A 2 -22.71 -19.88 34.69
N GLU A 3 -22.00 -19.65 35.80
CA GLU A 3 -21.21 -18.43 35.99
C GLU A 3 -20.10 -18.26 34.93
N GLY A 4 -19.42 -19.36 34.56
CA GLY A 4 -18.42 -19.37 33.50
C GLY A 4 -19.00 -19.10 32.11
N LYS A 5 -20.20 -19.63 31.81
CA LYS A 5 -20.91 -19.33 30.55
C LYS A 5 -21.32 -17.86 30.46
N ARG A 6 -21.79 -17.29 31.58
CA ARG A 6 -22.15 -15.86 31.66
C ARG A 6 -20.92 -14.97 31.47
N ALA A 7 -19.83 -15.24 32.18
CA ALA A 7 -18.57 -14.49 32.05
C ALA A 7 -18.00 -14.58 30.62
N LEU A 8 -18.02 -15.77 30.01
CA LEU A 8 -17.61 -15.96 28.61
C LEU A 8 -18.45 -15.10 27.65
N ARG A 9 -19.78 -15.05 27.85
CA ARG A 9 -20.68 -14.25 27.02
C ARG A 9 -20.43 -12.76 27.18
N GLU A 10 -20.24 -12.28 28.42
CA GLU A 10 -19.92 -10.88 28.70
C GLU A 10 -18.59 -10.47 28.04
N LEU A 11 -17.54 -11.30 28.14
CA LEU A 11 -16.26 -11.04 27.47
C LEU A 11 -16.37 -11.09 25.94
N ALA A 12 -17.16 -12.01 25.39
CA ALA A 12 -17.36 -12.12 23.95
C ALA A 12 -18.09 -10.89 23.37
N LEU A 13 -19.07 -10.34 24.11
CA LEU A 13 -19.75 -9.10 23.74
C LEU A 13 -18.81 -7.90 23.79
N LYS A 14 -17.99 -7.76 24.85
CA LYS A 14 -16.96 -6.72 24.95
C LYS A 14 -15.98 -6.76 23.78
N LEU A 15 -15.55 -7.96 23.37
CA LEU A 15 -14.68 -8.13 22.20
C LEU A 15 -15.39 -7.71 20.90
N SER A 16 -16.67 -8.04 20.73
CA SER A 16 -17.47 -7.65 19.56
C SER A 16 -17.63 -6.13 19.47
N GLU A 17 -17.85 -5.45 20.59
CA GLU A 17 -17.90 -3.98 20.66
C GLU A 17 -16.56 -3.36 20.28
N ALA A 18 -15.46 -3.83 20.88
CA ALA A 18 -14.11 -3.34 20.55
C ALA A 18 -13.77 -3.56 19.07
N ARG A 19 -14.23 -4.65 18.46
CA ARG A 19 -14.07 -4.91 17.02
C ARG A 19 -14.82 -3.92 16.15
N ARG A 20 -16.04 -3.51 16.53
CA ARG A 20 -16.82 -2.51 15.77
C ARG A 20 -16.16 -1.14 15.81
N GLU A 21 -15.63 -0.75 16.97
CA GLU A 21 -14.88 0.50 17.11
C GLU A 21 -13.60 0.47 16.27
N ALA A 22 -12.81 -0.60 16.40
CA ALA A 22 -11.57 -0.78 15.64
C ALA A 22 -11.82 -0.87 14.13
N SER A 23 -12.89 -1.55 13.69
CA SER A 23 -13.23 -1.65 12.28
C SER A 23 -13.64 -0.31 11.70
N SER A 24 -14.45 0.48 12.40
CA SER A 24 -14.85 1.82 11.95
C SER A 24 -13.64 2.73 11.79
N ALA A 25 -12.72 2.72 12.77
CA ALA A 25 -11.48 3.50 12.69
C ALA A 25 -10.59 3.05 11.51
N LEU A 26 -10.39 1.74 11.34
CA LEU A 26 -9.60 1.19 10.25
C LEU A 26 -10.19 1.53 8.88
N CYS A 27 -11.51 1.38 8.70
CA CYS A 27 -12.20 1.70 7.46
C CYS A 27 -12.10 3.19 7.10
N GLY A 28 -12.19 4.08 8.09
CA GLY A 28 -12.01 5.51 7.89
C GLY A 28 -10.59 5.86 7.43
N GLU A 29 -9.58 5.30 8.11
CA GLU A 29 -8.16 5.52 7.77
C GLU A 29 -7.83 4.97 6.37
N VAL A 30 -8.23 3.73 6.07
CA VAL A 30 -8.04 3.14 4.74
C VAL A 30 -8.80 3.92 3.68
N GLY A 31 -10.03 4.37 3.95
CA GLY A 31 -10.81 5.19 3.02
C GLY A 31 -10.11 6.48 2.62
N ALA A 32 -9.49 7.18 3.57
CA ALA A 32 -8.69 8.38 3.28
C ALA A 32 -7.46 8.04 2.43
N LEU A 33 -6.75 6.95 2.73
CA LEU A 33 -5.59 6.51 1.96
C LEU A 33 -5.96 6.06 0.53
N LEU A 34 -7.14 5.47 0.33
CA LEU A 34 -7.65 5.12 -1.00
C LEU A 34 -7.92 6.37 -1.84
N LEU A 35 -8.44 7.44 -1.22
CA LEU A 35 -8.60 8.73 -1.89
C LEU A 35 -7.25 9.31 -2.31
N ASP A 36 -6.25 9.25 -1.42
CA ASP A 36 -4.87 9.68 -1.72
C ASP A 36 -4.24 8.88 -2.86
N LEU A 37 -4.69 7.64 -3.10
CA LEU A 37 -4.28 6.79 -4.21
C LEU A 37 -5.09 7.01 -5.50
N GLY A 38 -5.97 8.02 -5.54
CA GLY A 38 -6.80 8.34 -6.70
C GLY A 38 -7.89 7.30 -6.96
N MET A 39 -8.42 6.69 -5.90
CA MET A 39 -9.54 5.75 -5.97
C MET A 39 -10.81 6.42 -5.42
N GLU A 40 -11.25 7.50 -6.07
CA GLU A 40 -12.42 8.25 -5.62
C GLU A 40 -13.67 7.36 -5.54
N GLY A 41 -14.36 7.42 -4.40
CA GLY A 41 -15.56 6.61 -4.15
C GLY A 41 -15.29 5.14 -3.81
N ALA A 42 -14.04 4.71 -3.78
CA ALA A 42 -13.68 3.39 -3.26
C ALA A 42 -13.73 3.37 -1.72
N SER A 43 -14.12 2.24 -1.14
CA SER A 43 -14.15 2.06 0.31
C SER A 43 -13.87 0.63 0.75
N LEU A 44 -13.29 0.51 1.94
CA LEU A 44 -13.15 -0.74 2.67
C LEU A 44 -14.23 -0.81 3.75
N GLU A 45 -14.83 -1.97 3.93
CA GLU A 45 -15.79 -2.28 4.99
C GLU A 45 -15.36 -3.55 5.72
N VAL A 46 -15.52 -3.60 7.05
CA VAL A 46 -15.39 -4.84 7.81
C VAL A 46 -16.77 -5.30 8.22
N SER A 47 -17.25 -6.39 7.63
CA SER A 47 -18.49 -7.04 8.05
C SER A 47 -18.22 -7.89 9.29
N LEU A 48 -18.95 -7.64 10.37
CA LEU A 48 -18.88 -8.41 11.61
C LEU A 48 -20.20 -9.18 11.78
N ARG A 49 -20.20 -10.47 11.44
CA ARG A 49 -21.36 -11.36 11.56
C ARG A 49 -21.30 -12.11 12.88
N GLY A 50 -22.24 -11.82 13.78
CA GLY A 50 -22.38 -12.56 15.03
C GLY A 50 -22.77 -14.02 14.78
N LYS A 51 -22.14 -14.95 15.49
CA LYS A 51 -22.46 -16.40 15.45
C LYS A 51 -23.33 -16.81 16.63
N ASP A 52 -24.07 -17.90 16.47
CA ASP A 52 -24.85 -18.49 17.56
C ASP A 52 -23.98 -19.10 18.67
N ARG A 53 -22.75 -19.49 18.34
CA ARG A 53 -21.79 -20.12 19.26
C ARG A 53 -20.53 -19.28 19.40
N ILE A 54 -20.15 -19.02 20.65
CA ILE A 54 -18.88 -18.38 21.00
C ILE A 54 -17.75 -19.37 20.70
N SER A 55 -16.79 -18.96 19.88
CA SER A 55 -15.62 -19.74 19.53
C SER A 55 -14.37 -19.23 20.27
N ARG A 56 -13.22 -19.89 20.06
CA ARG A 56 -11.93 -19.43 20.59
C ARG A 56 -11.52 -18.04 20.09
N VAL A 57 -12.05 -17.62 18.93
CA VAL A 57 -11.82 -16.29 18.36
C VAL A 57 -12.97 -15.31 18.64
N GLY A 58 -13.88 -15.65 19.56
CA GLY A 58 -15.00 -14.79 19.96
C GLY A 58 -16.31 -15.09 19.25
N LEU A 59 -17.21 -14.11 19.29
CA LEU A 59 -18.59 -14.20 18.79
C LEU A 59 -18.72 -13.86 17.30
N ASP A 60 -17.86 -13.00 16.78
CA ASP A 60 -17.98 -12.50 15.40
C ASP A 60 -17.13 -13.28 14.41
N GLU A 61 -17.66 -13.44 13.21
CA GLU A 61 -16.90 -13.64 11.99
C GLU A 61 -16.63 -12.29 11.33
N ALA A 62 -15.35 -11.97 11.11
CA ALA A 62 -14.94 -10.76 10.42
C ALA A 62 -14.63 -11.07 8.94
N GLU A 63 -15.19 -10.30 8.02
CA GLU A 63 -14.90 -10.36 6.59
C GLU A 63 -14.58 -8.97 6.06
N LEU A 64 -13.47 -8.83 5.33
CA LEU A 64 -13.12 -7.59 4.65
C LEU A 64 -13.87 -7.53 3.32
N LEU A 65 -14.67 -6.49 3.15
CA LEU A 65 -15.39 -6.18 1.93
C LEU A 65 -14.77 -4.94 1.28
N PHE A 66 -14.69 -4.95 -0.04
CA PHE A 66 -14.20 -3.83 -0.83
C PHE A 66 -15.29 -3.37 -1.79
N ARG A 67 -15.45 -2.06 -1.88
CA ARG A 67 -16.29 -1.39 -2.87
C ARG A 67 -15.36 -0.54 -3.74
N PRO A 68 -15.22 -0.83 -5.05
CA PRO A 68 -14.28 -0.11 -5.91
C PRO A 68 -14.73 1.30 -6.31
N ARG A 69 -16.04 1.58 -6.25
CA ARG A 69 -16.66 2.87 -6.57
C ARG A 69 -18.02 2.97 -5.90
N ALA A 70 -18.55 4.18 -5.73
CA ALA A 70 -19.75 4.44 -4.92
C ALA A 70 -20.97 3.60 -5.34
N GLU A 71 -21.14 3.33 -6.64
CA GLU A 71 -22.28 2.59 -7.19
C GLU A 71 -22.10 1.07 -7.14
N ALA A 72 -20.89 0.58 -6.83
CA ALA A 72 -20.61 -0.85 -6.81
C ALA A 72 -21.09 -1.50 -5.51
N LEU A 73 -21.51 -2.76 -5.63
CA LEU A 73 -21.78 -3.59 -4.45
C LEU A 73 -20.47 -3.94 -3.75
N PRO A 74 -20.41 -3.86 -2.41
CA PRO A 74 -19.26 -4.34 -1.67
C PRO A 74 -19.18 -5.86 -1.82
N LEU A 75 -18.00 -6.37 -2.18
CA LEU A 75 -17.74 -7.80 -2.30
C LEU A 75 -16.57 -8.19 -1.40
N PRO A 76 -16.47 -9.47 -0.98
CA PRO A 76 -15.30 -9.96 -0.28
C PRO A 76 -14.02 -9.60 -1.01
N LEU A 77 -13.04 -9.04 -0.30
CA LEU A 77 -11.77 -8.57 -0.88
C LEU A 77 -11.10 -9.69 -1.70
N ALA A 78 -11.15 -10.93 -1.21
CA ALA A 78 -10.60 -12.11 -1.88
C ALA A 78 -11.23 -12.43 -3.26
N ARG A 79 -12.39 -11.85 -3.60
CA ARG A 79 -13.08 -12.10 -4.89
C ARG A 79 -12.70 -11.10 -5.98
N PHE A 80 -11.97 -10.03 -5.66
CA PHE A 80 -11.52 -9.08 -6.66
C PHE A 80 -10.28 -9.60 -7.38
N ALA A 81 -10.33 -9.64 -8.71
CA ALA A 81 -9.30 -10.22 -9.58
C ALA A 81 -8.38 -9.18 -10.26
N SER A 82 -8.60 -7.88 -10.01
CA SER A 82 -7.82 -6.78 -10.58
C SER A 82 -6.52 -6.59 -9.78
N GLY A 83 -5.38 -7.00 -10.36
CA GLY A 83 -4.08 -6.97 -9.68
C GLY A 83 -3.67 -5.58 -9.20
N GLY A 84 -3.81 -4.55 -10.05
CA GLY A 84 -3.40 -3.19 -9.71
C GLY A 84 -4.27 -2.51 -8.65
N GLU A 85 -5.59 -2.70 -8.68
CA GLU A 85 -6.49 -2.13 -7.66
C GLU A 85 -6.30 -2.82 -6.31
N MET A 86 -6.14 -4.15 -6.32
CA MET A 86 -5.93 -4.91 -5.09
C MET A 86 -4.62 -4.53 -4.41
N SER A 87 -3.53 -4.36 -5.17
CA SER A 87 -2.24 -3.92 -4.64
C SER A 87 -2.35 -2.56 -3.96
N ARG A 88 -3.15 -1.62 -4.52
CA ARG A 88 -3.40 -0.31 -3.90
C ARG A 88 -4.20 -0.42 -2.60
N VAL A 89 -5.25 -1.25 -2.57
CA VAL A 89 -6.02 -1.50 -1.34
C VAL A 89 -5.15 -2.14 -0.26
N TYR A 90 -4.31 -3.09 -0.64
CA TYR A 90 -3.38 -3.74 0.27
C TYR A 90 -2.33 -2.76 0.81
N LEU A 91 -1.77 -1.90 -0.04
CA LEU A 91 -0.84 -0.87 0.40
C LEU A 91 -1.49 0.12 1.38
N ALA A 92 -2.70 0.61 1.07
CA ALA A 92 -3.46 1.48 1.97
C ALA A 92 -3.70 0.79 3.33
N LEU A 93 -4.10 -0.48 3.32
CA LEU A 93 -4.25 -1.26 4.54
C LEU A 93 -2.93 -1.39 5.32
N LYS A 94 -1.81 -1.60 4.63
CA LYS A 94 -0.49 -1.74 5.27
C LYS A 94 -0.02 -0.44 5.88
N VAL A 95 -0.23 0.69 5.21
CA VAL A 95 0.07 2.02 5.78
C VAL A 95 -0.78 2.30 7.02
N ALA A 96 -2.08 1.99 6.98
CA ALA A 96 -2.97 2.15 8.13
C ALA A 96 -2.58 1.25 9.33
N LEU A 97 -2.03 0.06 9.06
CA LEU A 97 -1.55 -0.85 10.10
C LEU A 97 -0.13 -0.49 10.59
N ALA A 98 0.70 0.10 9.74
CA ALA A 98 2.07 0.46 10.04
C ALA A 98 2.15 1.56 11.12
N SER A 99 1.22 2.51 11.09
CA SER A 99 1.07 3.55 12.13
C SER A 99 0.85 2.98 13.54
N ARG A 100 0.45 1.70 13.63
CA ARG A 100 0.16 0.97 14.87
C ARG A 100 1.22 -0.08 15.21
N GLY A 101 2.32 -0.15 14.45
CA GLY A 101 3.35 -1.17 14.63
C GLY A 101 2.89 -2.59 14.27
N LEU A 102 1.86 -2.72 13.44
CA LEU A 102 1.25 -4.00 13.05
C LEU A 102 1.75 -4.53 11.69
N VAL A 103 2.93 -4.09 11.27
CA VAL A 103 3.59 -4.55 10.03
C VAL A 103 4.97 -5.15 10.34
N PRO A 104 5.48 -6.07 9.50
CA PRO A 104 6.85 -6.57 9.63
C PRO A 104 7.88 -5.44 9.48
N SER A 105 9.09 -5.69 9.97
CA SER A 105 10.23 -4.76 9.83
C SER A 105 10.67 -4.53 8.39
N ALA A 106 10.34 -5.45 7.47
CA ALA A 106 10.63 -5.34 6.05
C ALA A 106 9.48 -5.88 5.20
N MET A 107 9.25 -5.24 4.06
CA MET A 107 8.21 -5.59 3.08
C MET A 107 8.77 -5.52 1.66
N VAL A 108 8.43 -6.53 0.85
CA VAL A 108 8.82 -6.62 -0.56
C VAL A 108 7.57 -6.55 -1.42
N PHE A 109 7.63 -5.69 -2.44
CA PHE A 109 6.59 -5.45 -3.40
C PHE A 109 7.14 -5.70 -4.81
N ASP A 110 6.37 -6.40 -5.63
CA ASP A 110 6.72 -6.71 -7.02
C ASP A 110 5.56 -6.23 -7.91
N GLU A 111 5.86 -5.36 -8.87
CA GLU A 111 4.91 -4.80 -9.84
C GLU A 111 3.59 -4.26 -9.25
N VAL A 112 3.66 -3.60 -8.10
CA VAL A 112 2.49 -2.96 -7.44
C VAL A 112 1.82 -1.89 -8.31
N GLU A 113 2.55 -1.40 -9.30
CA GLU A 113 2.15 -0.39 -10.26
C GLU A 113 1.41 -0.92 -11.49
N SER A 114 1.20 -2.23 -11.62
CA SER A 114 0.59 -2.81 -12.83
C SER A 114 -0.70 -2.08 -13.24
N GLY A 115 -0.70 -1.54 -14.46
CA GLY A 115 -1.82 -0.78 -15.03
C GLY A 115 -1.91 0.68 -14.56
N LEU A 116 -0.87 1.21 -13.92
CA LEU A 116 -0.75 2.62 -13.56
C LEU A 116 0.18 3.37 -14.51
N GLY A 117 -0.04 4.68 -14.60
CA GLY A 117 0.86 5.61 -15.28
C GLY A 117 0.61 7.04 -14.81
N GLY A 118 1.58 7.92 -15.00
CA GLY A 118 1.47 9.36 -14.72
C GLY A 118 1.11 9.67 -13.27
N ARG A 119 -0.03 10.35 -13.06
CA ARG A 119 -0.46 10.81 -11.72
C ARG A 119 -0.60 9.65 -10.73
N SER A 120 -1.18 8.52 -11.14
CA SER A 120 -1.43 7.39 -10.24
C SER A 120 -0.12 6.74 -9.76
N ALA A 121 0.90 6.66 -10.61
CA ALA A 121 2.23 6.19 -10.22
C ALA A 121 2.87 7.12 -9.18
N ARG A 122 2.72 8.44 -9.34
CA ARG A 122 3.21 9.44 -8.35
C ARG A 122 2.52 9.28 -7.00
N LEU A 123 1.20 9.06 -6.98
CA LEU A 123 0.45 8.83 -5.75
C LEU A 123 0.87 7.53 -5.05
N LEU A 124 1.06 6.46 -5.82
CA LEU A 124 1.56 5.19 -5.32
C LEU A 124 2.96 5.32 -4.72
N GLY A 125 3.89 5.98 -5.42
CA GLY A 125 5.24 6.23 -4.94
C GLY A 125 5.28 7.03 -3.63
N ARG A 126 4.42 8.05 -3.48
CA ARG A 126 4.26 8.78 -2.21
C ARG A 126 3.77 7.88 -1.08
N MET A 127 2.82 6.99 -1.37
CA MET A 127 2.31 6.05 -0.37
C MET A 127 3.38 5.02 0.05
N LEU A 128 4.18 4.53 -0.90
CA LEU A 128 5.33 3.66 -0.62
C LEU A 128 6.38 4.38 0.24
N ARG A 129 6.68 5.65 -0.04
CA ARG A 129 7.57 6.48 0.78
C ARG A 129 7.00 6.75 2.17
N ARG A 130 5.69 6.92 2.29
CA ARG A 130 5.03 7.00 3.60
C ARG A 130 5.19 5.68 4.36
N LEU A 131 5.02 4.54 3.70
CA LEU A 131 5.23 3.23 4.31
C LEU A 131 6.69 3.04 4.75
N SER A 132 7.66 3.52 3.97
CA SER A 132 9.09 3.39 4.29
C SER A 132 9.52 4.11 5.56
N SER A 133 8.73 5.08 6.04
CA SER A 133 8.95 5.71 7.34
C SER A 133 8.67 4.79 8.54
N PHE A 134 7.96 3.68 8.34
CA PHE A 134 7.62 2.71 9.39
C PHE A 134 8.41 1.40 9.30
N CYS A 135 8.81 0.98 8.10
CA CYS A 135 9.53 -0.27 7.86
C CYS A 135 10.39 -0.19 6.59
N GLN A 136 11.29 -1.15 6.38
CA GLN A 136 12.03 -1.24 5.13
C GLN A 136 11.09 -1.66 3.99
N VAL A 137 11.05 -0.88 2.92
CA VAL A 137 10.24 -1.16 1.73
C VAL A 137 11.18 -1.43 0.55
N VAL A 138 11.10 -2.62 -0.02
CA VAL A 138 11.80 -3.01 -1.25
C VAL A 138 10.77 -3.13 -2.36
N VAL A 139 10.97 -2.39 -3.45
CA VAL A 139 10.06 -2.41 -4.60
C VAL A 139 10.84 -2.83 -5.84
N VAL A 140 10.38 -3.90 -6.49
CA VAL A 140 10.80 -4.25 -7.85
C VAL A 140 9.81 -3.58 -8.79
N THR A 141 10.31 -2.66 -9.62
CA THR A 141 9.47 -1.82 -10.48
C THR A 141 10.15 -1.48 -11.79
N HIS A 142 9.35 -1.33 -12.84
CA HIS A 142 9.77 -0.75 -14.12
C HIS A 142 9.29 0.69 -14.30
N GLU A 143 8.52 1.23 -13.35
CA GLU A 143 7.94 2.57 -13.43
C GLU A 143 8.92 3.62 -12.89
N ALA A 144 9.46 4.42 -13.82
CA ALA A 144 10.47 5.44 -13.54
C ALA A 144 10.04 6.43 -12.46
N THR A 145 8.75 6.77 -12.41
CA THR A 145 8.21 7.70 -11.41
C THR A 145 8.33 7.16 -9.99
N ILE A 146 8.15 5.85 -9.81
CA ILE A 146 8.26 5.18 -8.50
C ILE A 146 9.74 5.02 -8.13
N ALA A 147 10.57 4.55 -9.06
CA ALA A 147 12.01 4.41 -8.84
C ALA A 147 12.70 5.74 -8.47
N ALA A 148 12.25 6.85 -9.05
CA ALA A 148 12.76 8.18 -8.73
C ALA A 148 12.43 8.64 -7.30
N MET A 149 11.41 8.06 -6.65
CA MET A 149 11.01 8.36 -5.27
C MET A 149 11.72 7.52 -4.21
N ALA A 150 12.45 6.48 -4.61
CA ALA A 150 13.16 5.62 -3.68
C ALA A 150 14.28 6.38 -2.94
N ASP A 151 14.51 6.04 -1.67
CA ASP A 151 15.67 6.53 -0.93
C ASP A 151 16.95 5.98 -1.57
N GLU A 152 16.93 4.70 -1.94
CA GLU A 152 18.02 3.98 -2.60
C GLU A 152 17.56 3.34 -3.91
N HIS A 153 18.36 3.45 -4.97
CA HIS A 153 18.04 2.88 -6.28
C HIS A 153 19.09 1.84 -6.68
N PHE A 154 18.62 0.62 -6.95
CA PHE A 154 19.43 -0.50 -7.41
C PHE A 154 18.97 -0.93 -8.80
N VAL A 155 19.93 -1.16 -9.69
CA VAL A 155 19.70 -1.61 -11.07
C VAL A 155 20.15 -3.06 -11.18
N VAL A 156 19.27 -3.91 -11.71
CA VAL A 156 19.60 -5.28 -12.07
C VAL A 156 20.05 -5.30 -13.52
N ARG A 157 21.26 -5.79 -13.78
CA ARG A 157 21.78 -6.02 -15.13
C ARG A 157 21.96 -7.51 -15.37
N ARG A 158 21.74 -7.95 -16.61
CA ARG A 158 21.91 -9.35 -17.01
C ARG A 158 22.94 -9.45 -18.12
N GLU A 159 23.97 -10.25 -17.90
CA GLU A 159 25.02 -10.56 -18.86
C GLU A 159 25.02 -12.08 -19.12
N GLY A 160 24.35 -12.50 -20.20
CA GLY A 160 24.12 -13.92 -20.48
C GLY A 160 23.24 -14.58 -19.42
N GLU A 161 23.79 -15.56 -18.70
CA GLU A 161 23.10 -16.26 -17.60
C GLU A 161 23.30 -15.61 -16.23
N GLU A 162 24.25 -14.68 -16.09
CA GLU A 162 24.54 -14.02 -14.81
C GLU A 162 23.73 -12.73 -14.65
N ALA A 163 23.31 -12.45 -13.42
CA ALA A 163 22.65 -11.21 -13.05
C ALA A 163 23.45 -10.50 -11.95
N SER A 164 23.70 -9.20 -12.14
CA SER A 164 24.35 -8.33 -11.15
C SER A 164 23.37 -7.27 -10.65
N VAL A 165 23.60 -6.80 -9.43
CA VAL A 165 22.80 -5.75 -8.79
C VAL A 165 23.75 -4.65 -8.35
N GLU A 166 23.52 -3.43 -8.81
CA GLU A 166 24.37 -2.28 -8.51
C GLU A 166 23.54 -1.11 -8.01
N ARG A 167 24.01 -0.45 -6.95
CA ARG A 167 23.43 0.81 -6.48
C ARG A 167 23.82 1.92 -7.44
N VAL A 168 22.85 2.73 -7.88
CA VAL A 168 23.09 3.90 -8.75
C VAL A 168 22.77 5.19 -8.02
N GLU A 169 23.63 6.18 -8.19
CA GLU A 169 23.52 7.49 -7.54
C GLU A 169 23.82 8.62 -8.53
N GLY A 170 23.47 9.86 -8.15
CA GLY A 170 23.78 11.06 -8.94
C GLY A 170 23.39 10.95 -10.42
N GLU A 171 24.38 11.12 -11.30
CA GLU A 171 24.19 11.07 -12.76
C GLU A 171 23.85 9.67 -13.29
N GLU A 172 24.35 8.60 -12.66
CA GLU A 172 23.98 7.23 -13.06
C GLU A 172 22.51 6.95 -12.76
N ARG A 173 22.03 7.42 -11.60
CA ARG A 173 20.60 7.38 -11.27
C ARG A 173 19.77 8.17 -12.29
N ALA A 174 20.21 9.36 -12.68
CA ALA A 174 19.51 10.17 -13.69
C ALA A 174 19.46 9.48 -15.06
N ARG A 175 20.57 8.85 -15.50
CA ARG A 175 20.62 8.07 -16.75
C ARG A 175 19.68 6.87 -16.70
N GLU A 176 19.63 6.16 -15.58
CA GLU A 176 18.73 5.01 -15.45
C GLU A 176 17.26 5.45 -15.50
N ILE A 177 16.88 6.50 -14.77
CA ILE A 177 15.52 7.03 -14.84
C ILE A 177 15.19 7.50 -16.27
N ALA A 178 16.12 8.13 -16.98
CA ALA A 178 15.94 8.50 -18.40
C ALA A 178 15.71 7.26 -19.28
N ARG A 179 16.52 6.21 -19.10
CA ARG A 179 16.37 4.93 -19.80
C ARG A 179 15.01 4.28 -19.51
N MET A 180 14.53 4.31 -18.27
CA MET A 180 13.22 3.77 -17.90
C MET A 180 12.06 4.56 -18.54
N LEU A 181 12.20 5.88 -18.71
CA LEU A 181 11.17 6.74 -19.29
C LEU A 181 11.04 6.59 -20.80
N SER A 182 12.16 6.56 -21.53
CA SER A 182 12.17 6.66 -23.01
C SER A 182 12.83 5.49 -23.72
N GLY A 183 13.41 4.53 -23.00
CA GLY A 183 14.22 3.45 -23.57
C GLY A 183 15.63 3.88 -24.00
N GLU A 184 15.81 5.14 -24.38
CA GLU A 184 17.08 5.74 -24.79
C GLU A 184 17.48 6.92 -23.91
N VAL A 185 18.79 7.13 -23.77
CA VAL A 185 19.37 8.22 -22.97
C VAL A 185 19.88 9.32 -23.90
N ASP A 186 19.20 10.46 -23.92
CA ASP A 186 19.58 11.67 -24.64
C ASP A 186 19.42 12.91 -23.74
N GLU A 187 19.71 14.11 -24.26
CA GLU A 187 19.61 15.34 -23.47
C GLU A 187 18.18 15.64 -23.00
N VAL A 188 17.17 15.26 -23.78
CA VAL A 188 15.76 15.51 -23.48
C VAL A 188 15.28 14.56 -22.38
N SER A 189 15.57 13.27 -22.51
CA SER A 189 15.19 12.26 -21.51
C SER A 189 15.94 12.47 -20.19
N LEU A 190 17.21 12.89 -20.24
CA LEU A 190 17.96 13.31 -19.04
C LEU A 190 17.37 14.55 -18.37
N GLY A 191 16.95 15.55 -19.16
CA GLY A 191 16.26 16.73 -18.64
C GLY A 191 14.98 16.35 -17.88
N HIS A 192 14.18 15.45 -18.46
CA HIS A 192 12.96 14.96 -17.81
C HIS A 192 13.26 14.14 -16.55
N ALA A 193 14.24 13.23 -16.61
CA ALA A 193 14.65 12.41 -15.48
C ALA A 193 15.12 13.26 -14.28
N ARG A 194 15.96 14.27 -14.52
CA ARG A 194 16.42 15.22 -13.49
C ARG A 194 15.26 16.02 -12.89
N SER A 195 14.28 16.41 -13.73
CA SER A 195 13.06 17.07 -13.25
C SER A 195 12.26 16.17 -12.31
N ILE A 196 12.06 14.89 -12.68
CA ILE A 196 11.36 13.92 -11.82
C ILE A 196 12.12 13.71 -10.52
N LEU A 197 13.43 13.45 -10.57
CA LEU A 197 14.28 13.23 -9.38
C LEU A 197 14.27 14.44 -8.44
N SER A 198 14.34 15.66 -8.97
CA SER A 198 14.24 16.86 -8.13
C SER A 198 12.85 16.97 -7.51
N SER A 199 11.77 16.75 -8.27
CA SER A 199 10.40 16.80 -7.74
C SER A 199 10.06 15.67 -6.76
N ALA A 200 10.79 14.55 -6.82
CA ALA A 200 10.62 13.41 -5.93
C ALA A 200 11.21 13.67 -4.54
N GLY A 201 12.26 14.48 -4.44
CA GLY A 201 12.88 14.87 -3.17
C GLY A 201 12.17 16.00 -2.42
N VAL A 202 11.36 16.81 -3.10
CA VAL A 202 10.79 18.07 -2.54
C VAL A 202 9.56 17.82 -1.64
N ASP A 203 8.86 16.70 -1.80
CA ASP A 203 7.73 16.33 -0.91
C ASP A 203 8.30 15.60 0.33
N SER A 204 8.81 16.36 1.31
CA SER A 204 9.33 15.81 2.56
C SER A 204 8.19 15.23 3.42
N PRO A 205 8.42 14.16 4.21
CA PRO A 205 7.38 13.55 5.05
C PRO A 205 6.78 14.49 6.11
N SER A 206 7.35 15.70 6.29
CA SER A 206 6.83 16.76 7.15
C SER A 206 5.53 17.41 6.66
N ASP A 207 5.17 17.27 5.38
CA ASP A 207 4.02 17.97 4.80
C ASP A 207 2.71 17.18 4.86
N VAL A 208 2.72 15.96 5.41
CA VAL A 208 1.55 15.06 5.50
C VAL A 208 1.01 14.93 6.93
N VAL A 209 1.63 15.62 7.90
CA VAL A 209 1.19 15.63 9.31
C VAL A 209 0.95 17.07 9.77
N LYS A 210 -0.09 17.70 9.25
CA LYS A 210 -0.78 18.81 9.90
C LYS A 210 -2.28 18.61 9.82
#